data_AF-A0A661NXX3-F1
#
_entry.id   AF-A0A661NXX3-F1
#
_cell.length_a   1.000
_cell.length_b   1.000
_cell.length_c   1.000
_cell.angle_alpha   90.00
_cell.angle_beta   90.00
_cell.angle_gamma   90.00
#
_symmetry.space_group_name_H-M   'P 1'
#
loop_
_entity.id
_entity.type
_entity.pdbx_description
1 polymer ?
#
loop_
_entity_poly.entity_id
_entity_poly.type
_entity_poly.pdbx_seq_one_letter_code
_entity_poly.pdbx_strand_id
1 'polypeptide(L)'
;MPFDHILGQKPAIETLTRALASGHVHHAYRFEGAEGVGKELTAMAFAQALLCRADEPLGCGTCDVCRRVVERAQTAPHTPLHPDVVVVARGLYPPETLGG
;
A
#
# COMPACT_ATOMS: atom_id res chain seq x y z
N MET A 1 1.45 2.29 13.29
CA MET A 1 1.12 2.86 11.96
C MET A 1 1.42 1.83 10.89
N PRO A 2 0.68 1.81 9.76
CA PRO A 2 0.87 0.85 8.66
C PRO A 2 2.33 0.66 8.20
N PHE A 3 3.09 1.75 8.13
CA PHE A 3 4.48 1.73 7.67
C PHE A 3 5.46 1.08 8.65
N ASP A 4 5.11 0.93 9.93
CA ASP A 4 6.01 0.37 10.95
C ASP A 4 6.38 -1.10 10.69
N HIS A 5 5.56 -1.78 9.89
CA HIS A 5 5.79 -3.18 9.50
C HIS A 5 6.76 -3.33 8.31
N ILE A 6 7.24 -2.23 7.73
CA ILE A 6 8.12 -2.25 6.56
C ILE A 6 9.56 -2.00 7.00
N LEU A 7 10.35 -3.06 6.98
CA LEU A 7 11.73 -3.05 7.48
C LEU A 7 12.73 -2.80 6.36
N GLY A 8 13.76 -2.01 6.65
CA GLY A 8 14.90 -1.81 5.73
C GLY A 8 14.66 -0.89 4.53
N GLN A 9 13.48 -0.26 4.40
CA GLN A 9 13.11 0.59 3.25
C GLN A 9 13.00 2.08 3.57
N LYS A 10 13.87 2.61 4.45
CA LYS A 10 13.79 4.00 4.94
C LYS A 10 13.62 5.05 3.83
N PRO A 11 14.44 5.06 2.74
CA PRO A 11 14.32 6.10 1.71
C PRO A 11 12.96 6.09 0.98
N ALA A 12 12.42 4.90 0.72
CA ALA A 12 11.12 4.76 0.08
C ALA A 12 10.00 5.25 1.01
N ILE A 13 10.03 4.85 2.29
CA ILE A 13 9.04 5.30 3.28
C ILE A 13 9.10 6.81 3.48
N GLU A 14 10.29 7.41 3.58
CA GLU A 14 10.43 8.87 3.68
C GLU A 14 9.82 9.61 2.48
N THR A 15 10.00 9.08 1.28
CA THR A 15 9.45 9.66 0.06
C THR A 15 7.91 9.66 0.10
N LEU A 16 7.29 8.55 0.49
CA LEU A 16 5.84 8.44 0.63
C LEU A 16 5.30 9.33 1.75
N THR A 17 5.97 9.35 2.90
CA THR A 17 5.62 10.22 4.04
C THR A 17 5.65 11.69 3.66
N ARG A 18 6.65 12.14 2.89
CA ARG A 18 6.70 13.53 2.39
C ARG A 18 5.55 13.86 1.43
N ALA A 19 5.21 12.92 0.53
CA ALA A 19 4.07 13.11 -0.37
C ALA A 19 2.75 13.26 0.39
N LEU A 20 2.51 12.41 1.40
CA LEU A 20 1.33 12.49 2.27
C LEU A 20 1.30 13.81 3.06
N ALA A 21 2.39 14.14 3.76
CA ALA A 21 2.47 15.32 4.63
C ALA A 21 2.31 16.64 3.85
N SER A 22 2.78 16.68 2.60
CA SER A 22 2.64 17.87 1.75
C SER A 22 1.30 17.96 1.04
N GLY A 23 0.47 16.90 1.06
CA GLY A 23 -0.75 16.80 0.24
C GLY A 23 -0.49 16.65 -1.26
N HIS A 24 0.77 16.54 -1.69
CA HIS A 24 1.15 16.42 -3.10
C HIS A 24 1.41 14.95 -3.46
N VAL A 25 0.32 14.20 -3.60
CA VAL A 25 0.37 12.78 -3.98
C VAL A 25 0.26 12.63 -5.50
N HIS A 26 1.17 11.87 -6.12
CA HIS A 26 1.11 11.58 -7.55
C HIS A 26 0.01 10.58 -7.88
N HIS A 27 -0.51 10.63 -9.11
CA HIS A 27 -1.60 9.75 -9.56
C HIS A 27 -1.16 8.29 -9.75
N ALA A 28 0.15 8.02 -9.83
CA ALA A 28 0.69 6.69 -10.05
C ALA A 28 2.02 6.50 -9.32
N TYR A 29 2.17 5.31 -8.72
CA TYR A 29 3.40 4.84 -8.07
C TYR A 29 3.73 3.45 -8.58
N ARG A 30 5.01 3.22 -8.90
CA ARG A 30 5.55 1.89 -9.23
C ARG A 30 6.44 1.42 -8.09
N PHE A 31 6.02 0.37 -7.40
CA PHE A 31 6.82 -0.29 -6.37
C PHE A 31 7.67 -1.39 -7.04
N GLU A 32 8.99 -1.25 -6.99
CA GLU A 32 9.93 -2.12 -7.69
C GLU A 32 11.01 -2.63 -6.74
N GLY A 33 11.55 -3.81 -7.02
CA GLY A 33 12.55 -4.47 -6.18
C GLY A 33 12.38 -6.00 -6.15
N ALA A 34 13.30 -6.68 -5.45
CA ALA A 34 13.34 -8.13 -5.33
C ALA A 34 12.03 -8.75 -4.78
N GLU A 35 11.82 -10.03 -5.03
CA GLU A 35 10.72 -10.77 -4.40
C GLU A 35 10.85 -10.75 -2.86
N GLY A 36 9.72 -10.69 -2.16
CA GLY A 36 9.71 -10.66 -0.69
C GLY A 36 10.10 -9.31 -0.04
N VAL A 37 10.56 -8.31 -0.80
CA VAL A 37 11.00 -7.01 -0.24
C VAL A 37 9.89 -6.14 0.36
N GLY A 38 8.62 -6.55 0.26
CA GLY A 38 7.48 -5.81 0.81
C GLY A 38 6.80 -4.82 -0.14
N LYS A 39 6.87 -5.03 -1.47
CA LYS A 39 6.24 -4.16 -2.48
C LYS A 39 4.72 -4.00 -2.27
N GLU A 40 3.98 -5.12 -2.22
CA GLU A 40 2.52 -5.10 -2.00
C GLU A 40 2.18 -4.56 -0.60
N LEU A 41 2.96 -4.93 0.42
CA LEU A 41 2.79 -4.42 1.79
C LEU A 41 2.89 -2.89 1.82
N THR A 42 3.89 -2.32 1.15
CA THR A 42 4.10 -0.87 1.06
C THR A 42 2.97 -0.18 0.30
N ALA A 43 2.52 -0.76 -0.83
CA ALA A 43 1.39 -0.24 -1.58
C ALA A 43 0.10 -0.20 -0.75
N MET A 44 -0.16 -1.25 0.03
CA MET A 44 -1.33 -1.33 0.91
C MET A 44 -1.23 -0.38 2.10
N ALA A 45 -0.06 -0.23 2.72
CA ALA A 45 0.17 0.75 3.77
C ALA A 45 -0.05 2.19 3.28
N PHE A 46 0.40 2.49 2.06
CA PHE A 46 0.15 3.78 1.42
C PHE A 46 -1.34 4.01 1.14
N ALA A 47 -2.06 2.99 0.65
CA ALA A 47 -3.52 3.06 0.50
C ALA A 47 -4.24 3.28 1.85
N GLN A 48 -3.77 2.66 2.94
CA GLN A 48 -4.30 2.90 4.27
C GLN A 48 -4.11 4.36 4.69
N ALA A 49 -2.94 4.96 4.43
CA ALA A 49 -2.67 6.36 4.75
C ALA A 49 -3.54 7.33 3.92
N LEU A 50 -3.73 7.06 2.63
CA LEU A 50 -4.55 7.90 1.74
C LEU A 50 -6.04 7.92 2.11
N LEU A 51 -6.56 6.79 2.60
CA LEU A 51 -7.99 6.62 2.87
C LEU A 51 -8.36 6.82 4.35
N CYS A 52 -7.38 6.83 5.25
CA CYS A 52 -7.61 7.02 6.67
C CYS A 52 -8.31 8.35 6.95
N ARG A 53 -9.32 8.32 7.81
CA ARG A 53 -10.11 9.51 8.23
C ARG A 53 -9.79 9.98 9.64
N ALA A 54 -8.91 9.26 10.35
CA ALA A 54 -8.39 9.72 11.62
C ALA A 54 -7.38 10.84 11.42
N ASP A 55 -7.15 11.64 12.45
CA ASP A 55 -6.13 12.70 12.47
C ASP A 55 -4.71 12.09 12.65
N GLU A 56 -4.33 11.22 11.71
CA GLU A 56 -3.05 10.53 11.66
C GLU A 56 -2.57 10.49 10.19
N PRO A 57 -1.58 11.33 9.81
CA PRO A 57 -1.19 11.53 8.40
C PRO A 57 -0.58 10.29 7.73
N LEU A 58 -0.15 9.29 8.53
CA LEU A 58 0.43 8.04 8.04
C LEU A 58 -0.54 6.85 8.11
N GLY A 59 -1.81 7.13 8.40
CA GLY A 59 -2.83 6.13 8.65
C GLY A 59 -2.71 5.54 10.05
N CYS A 60 -3.84 5.44 10.77
CA CYS A 60 -3.82 4.90 12.13
C CYS A 60 -3.67 3.36 12.17
N GLY A 61 -3.99 2.66 11.08
CA GLY A 61 -3.90 1.20 10.97
C GLY A 61 -4.99 0.43 11.73
N THR A 62 -5.81 1.09 12.55
CA THR A 62 -6.76 0.43 13.47
C THR A 62 -8.23 0.80 13.21
N CYS A 63 -8.50 1.93 12.55
CA CYS A 63 -9.87 2.33 12.21
C CYS A 63 -10.50 1.41 11.15
N ASP A 64 -11.82 1.45 11.05
CA ASP A 64 -12.59 0.62 10.12
C ASP A 64 -12.13 0.77 8.67
N VAL A 65 -11.78 1.99 8.25
CA VAL A 65 -11.24 2.24 6.90
C VAL A 65 -9.91 1.50 6.72
N CYS A 66 -8.94 1.74 7.61
CA CYS A 66 -7.64 1.08 7.51
C CYS A 66 -7.75 -0.45 7.55
N ARG A 67 -8.63 -1.03 8.37
CA ARG A 67 -8.86 -2.48 8.41
C ARG A 67 -9.39 -2.99 7.08
N ARG A 68 -10.44 -2.36 6.52
CA ARG A 68 -11.06 -2.81 5.25
C ARG A 68 -10.12 -2.71 4.05
N VAL A 69 -9.12 -1.83 4.07
CA VAL A 69 -8.11 -1.74 3.00
C VAL A 69 -7.26 -3.02 2.91
N VAL A 70 -6.94 -3.65 4.03
CA VAL A 70 -6.06 -4.82 4.09
C VAL A 70 -6.80 -6.14 4.24
N GLU A 71 -7.96 -6.13 4.90
CA GLU A 71 -8.84 -7.29 4.96
C GLU A 71 -9.28 -7.73 3.57
N ARG A 72 -9.47 -9.04 3.41
CA ARG A 72 -9.81 -9.66 2.13
C ARG A 72 -11.12 -10.42 2.23
N ALA A 73 -11.87 -10.44 1.13
CA ALA A 73 -13.04 -11.30 1.00
C ALA A 73 -12.66 -12.78 1.21
N GLN A 74 -13.49 -13.49 1.97
CA GLN A 74 -13.29 -14.91 2.26
C GLN A 74 -13.57 -15.81 1.03
N THR A 75 -14.42 -15.34 0.12
CA THR A 75 -14.74 -16.03 -1.12
C THR A 75 -13.91 -15.48 -2.28
N ALA A 76 -13.61 -16.33 -3.25
CA ALA A 76 -12.96 -15.90 -4.47
C ALA A 76 -13.84 -14.89 -5.24
N PRO A 77 -13.26 -13.80 -5.79
CA PRO A 77 -11.85 -13.41 -5.69
C PRO A 77 -11.52 -12.76 -4.32
N HIS A 78 -10.37 -13.11 -3.74
CA HIS A 78 -9.90 -12.57 -2.45
C HIS A 78 -9.42 -11.11 -2.56
N THR A 79 -10.36 -10.19 -2.76
CA THR A 79 -10.12 -8.75 -2.96
C THR A 79 -10.17 -7.95 -1.66
N PRO A 80 -9.56 -6.76 -1.60
CA PRO A 80 -9.78 -5.81 -0.51
C PRO A 80 -11.27 -5.56 -0.25
N LEU A 81 -11.62 -5.29 1.01
CA LEU A 81 -13.01 -4.98 1.41
C LEU A 81 -13.36 -3.50 1.29
N HIS A 82 -12.36 -2.62 1.17
CA HIS A 82 -12.60 -1.19 1.00
C HIS A 82 -12.99 -0.89 -0.46
N PRO A 83 -14.09 -0.15 -0.72
CA PRO A 83 -14.59 0.08 -2.08
C PRO A 83 -13.60 0.85 -2.97
N ASP A 84 -12.80 1.73 -2.36
CA ASP A 84 -11.80 2.54 -3.07
C ASP A 84 -10.46 1.81 -3.31
N VAL A 85 -10.37 0.52 -2.96
CA VAL A 85 -9.15 -0.27 -3.16
C VAL A 85 -9.47 -1.50 -3.99
N VAL A 86 -8.91 -1.53 -5.20
CA VAL A 86 -9.12 -2.63 -6.15
C VAL A 86 -7.77 -3.25 -6.52
N VAL A 87 -7.68 -4.58 -6.40
CA VAL A 87 -6.56 -5.34 -6.95
C VAL A 87 -6.97 -5.84 -8.33
N VAL A 88 -6.41 -5.24 -9.37
CA VAL A 88 -6.76 -5.56 -10.77
C VAL A 88 -6.26 -6.95 -11.14
N ALA A 89 -5.00 -7.26 -10.83
CA ALA A 89 -4.44 -8.58 -10.97
C ALA A 89 -3.12 -8.71 -10.19
N ARG A 90 -2.71 -9.96 -9.95
CA ARG A 90 -1.41 -10.32 -9.38
C ARG A 90 -0.64 -11.15 -10.40
N GLY A 91 0.69 -10.99 -10.45
CA GLY A 91 1.52 -11.75 -11.39
C GLY A 91 1.29 -11.40 -12.86
N LEU A 92 0.82 -10.18 -13.17
CA LEU A 92 0.58 -9.72 -14.54
C LEU A 92 1.84 -9.74 -15.41
N TYR A 93 2.99 -9.52 -14.80
CA TYR A 93 4.27 -9.45 -15.50
C TYR A 93 5.16 -10.59 -15.03
N PRO A 94 5.67 -11.43 -15.94
CA PRO A 94 6.66 -12.42 -15.57
C PRO A 94 7.97 -11.72 -15.16
N PRO A 95 8.80 -12.36 -14.31
CA PRO A 95 10.02 -11.75 -13.74
C PRO A 95 10.94 -11.15 -14.81
N GLU A 96 11.08 -11.80 -15.96
CA GLU A 96 11.86 -11.33 -17.11
C GLU A 96 11.40 -9.97 -17.67
N THR A 97 10.13 -9.59 -17.48
CA THR A 97 9.58 -8.30 -17.95
C THR A 97 9.93 -7.15 -16.99
N LEU A 98 10.31 -7.47 -15.75
CA LEU A 98 10.61 -6.48 -14.70
C LEU A 98 12.11 -6.18 -14.58
N GLY A 99 12.94 -6.67 -15.50
CA GLY A 99 14.38 -6.36 -15.53
C GLY A 99 15.21 -7.05 -14.44
N GLY A 100 14.86 -8.30 -14.11
CA GLY A 100 15.67 -9.19 -13.26
C GLY A 100 17.02 -9.57 -13.88
#